data_AF-A0A848L9W0-F1
#
_entry.id   AF-A0A848L9W0-F1
#
_cell.length_a   1.000
_cell.length_b   1.000
_cell.length_c   1.000
_cell.angle_alpha   90.00
_cell.angle_beta   90.00
_cell.angle_gamma   90.00
#
_symmetry.space_group_name_H-M   'P 1'
#
loop_
_entity.id
_entity.type
_entity.pdbx_description
1 polymer ?
#
loop_
_entity_poly.entity_id
_entity_poly.type
_entity_poly.pdbx_seq_one_letter_code
_entity_poly.pdbx_strand_id
1 'polypeptide(L)'
;MFVARVAPLRPGFEASPRSIFDAVEQALQGAGFDLAFDLTADTDSTVLLIFTPEGDAEAARVVDALVARAPALPGWRVLGRRPRARSWSDALTLVGTIAEVDLGDARFWMSPPSSGGGIHLAMVAAALGDFEPEGARAVAMLTLHHLLGEAFVMQAVREVTAAATEQDGREYMSAEQLVRTLCSPDEV
;
A
#
# COMPACT_ATOMS: atom_id res chain seq x y z
N MET A 1 25.53 9.02 3.85
CA MET A 1 26.20 7.73 4.12
C MET A 1 25.48 6.56 3.42
N PHE A 2 24.14 6.47 3.49
CA PHE A 2 23.31 5.49 2.75
C PHE A 2 23.60 5.46 1.23
N VAL A 3 23.49 6.61 0.56
CA VAL A 3 23.69 6.76 -0.91
C VAL A 3 25.01 6.16 -1.43
N ALA A 4 26.11 6.29 -0.68
CA ALA A 4 27.41 5.77 -1.11
C ALA A 4 27.51 4.25 -1.05
N ARG A 5 26.67 3.58 -0.25
CA ARG A 5 26.63 2.12 -0.13
C ARG A 5 25.73 1.45 -1.18
N VAL A 6 24.73 2.17 -1.69
CA VAL A 6 23.78 1.66 -2.70
C VAL A 6 24.25 1.97 -4.14
N ALA A 7 25.21 2.89 -4.31
CA ALA A 7 25.79 3.27 -5.59
C ALA A 7 26.36 2.11 -6.46
N PRO A 8 26.88 0.98 -5.91
CA PRO A 8 27.33 -0.14 -6.72
C PRO A 8 26.21 -0.92 -7.44
N LEU A 9 24.93 -0.63 -7.16
CA LEU A 9 23.79 -1.35 -7.73
C LEU A 9 23.40 -0.84 -9.14
N ARG A 10 24.32 -0.88 -10.13
CA ARG A 10 24.03 -0.57 -11.57
C ARG A 10 25.01 -1.23 -12.56
N PRO A 11 24.61 -1.55 -13.81
CA PRO A 11 23.34 -2.07 -14.32
C PRO A 11 23.48 -3.56 -14.66
N GLY A 12 22.58 -4.39 -14.12
CA GLY A 12 22.54 -5.82 -14.40
C GLY A 12 21.89 -6.55 -13.23
N PHE A 13 20.71 -7.10 -13.45
CA PHE A 13 19.99 -8.01 -12.54
C PHE A 13 20.73 -9.36 -12.40
N GLU A 14 22.07 -9.36 -12.27
CA GLU A 14 22.85 -10.57 -12.02
C GLU A 14 22.82 -10.97 -10.54
N ALA A 15 22.47 -10.03 -9.67
CA ALA A 15 22.28 -10.27 -8.24
C ALA A 15 20.85 -10.77 -7.96
N SER A 16 20.70 -11.75 -7.06
CA SER A 16 19.37 -12.24 -6.68
C SER A 16 18.56 -11.12 -6.01
N PRO A 17 17.23 -11.03 -6.21
CA PRO A 17 16.37 -10.04 -5.55
C PRO A 17 16.58 -10.00 -4.02
N ARG A 18 16.83 -11.16 -3.42
CA ARG A 18 17.15 -11.30 -2.00
C ARG A 18 18.42 -10.55 -1.60
N SER A 19 19.50 -10.67 -2.38
CA SER A 19 20.76 -9.98 -2.07
C SER A 19 20.63 -8.45 -2.13
N ILE A 20 19.78 -7.93 -3.03
CA ILE A 20 19.47 -6.50 -3.12
C ILE A 20 18.68 -6.07 -1.89
N PHE A 21 17.65 -6.86 -1.52
CA PHE A 21 16.87 -6.63 -0.32
C PHE A 21 17.74 -6.56 0.93
N ASP A 22 18.58 -7.58 1.16
CA ASP A 22 19.48 -7.65 2.31
C ASP A 22 20.45 -6.45 2.35
N ALA A 23 20.94 -6.00 1.19
CA ALA A 23 21.83 -4.84 1.09
C ALA A 23 21.13 -3.52 1.47
N VAL A 24 19.87 -3.34 1.04
CA VAL A 24 19.05 -2.17 1.41
C VAL A 24 18.75 -2.20 2.91
N GLU A 25 18.32 -3.35 3.43
CA GLU A 25 18.02 -3.56 4.85
C GLU A 25 19.24 -3.23 5.73
N GLN A 26 20.41 -3.81 5.43
CA GLN A 26 21.65 -3.53 6.15
C GLN A 26 22.05 -2.05 6.08
N ALA A 27 21.81 -1.38 4.96
CA ALA A 27 22.11 0.04 4.81
C ALA A 27 21.17 0.93 5.63
N LEU A 28 19.88 0.58 5.73
CA LEU A 28 18.91 1.27 6.58
C LEU A 28 19.23 1.08 8.06
N GLN A 29 19.41 -0.17 8.49
CA GLN A 29 19.76 -0.52 9.87
C GLN A 29 21.08 0.13 10.30
N GLY A 30 22.11 0.08 9.45
CA GLY A 30 23.40 0.72 9.71
C GLY A 30 23.33 2.26 9.80
N ALA A 31 22.26 2.87 9.29
CA ALA A 31 21.98 4.29 9.41
C ALA A 31 21.00 4.62 10.54
N GLY A 32 20.52 3.62 11.29
CA GLY A 32 19.59 3.78 12.40
C GLY A 32 18.13 3.98 11.96
N PHE A 33 17.78 3.59 10.74
CA PHE A 33 16.39 3.60 10.28
C PHE A 33 15.75 2.24 10.51
N ASP A 34 14.62 2.25 11.22
CA ASP A 34 13.71 1.12 11.36
C ASP A 34 12.47 1.42 10.49
N LEU A 35 12.58 1.14 9.19
CA LEU A 35 11.56 1.44 8.20
C LEU A 35 11.27 0.19 7.39
N ALA A 36 9.99 -0.12 7.22
CA ALA A 36 9.54 -1.14 6.30
C ALA A 36 9.69 -0.66 4.85
N PHE A 37 10.09 -1.58 3.97
CA PHE A 37 10.23 -1.31 2.54
C PHE A 37 9.93 -2.56 1.71
N ASP A 38 9.63 -2.34 0.43
CA ASP A 38 9.41 -3.36 -0.58
C ASP A 38 10.28 -3.08 -1.82
N LEU A 39 10.59 -4.14 -2.55
CA LEU A 39 11.34 -4.11 -3.81
C LEU A 39 10.53 -4.82 -4.89
N THR A 40 10.15 -4.09 -5.92
CA THR A 40 9.47 -4.65 -7.08
C THR A 40 10.07 -4.11 -8.38
N ALA A 41 9.66 -4.68 -9.51
CA ALA A 41 10.05 -4.21 -10.84
C ALA A 41 8.82 -3.68 -11.57
N ASP A 42 8.96 -2.53 -12.22
CA ASP A 42 7.95 -1.98 -13.12
C ASP A 42 8.07 -2.61 -14.52
N THR A 43 7.09 -2.36 -15.40
CA THR A 43 7.04 -2.98 -16.75
C THR A 43 8.20 -2.64 -17.67
N ASP A 44 8.89 -1.53 -17.40
CA ASP A 44 10.06 -1.07 -18.15
C ASP A 44 11.39 -1.58 -17.55
N SER A 45 11.32 -2.57 -16.65
CA SER A 45 12.46 -3.09 -15.88
C SER A 45 13.07 -2.10 -14.89
N THR A 46 12.37 -0.99 -14.57
CA THR A 46 12.79 -0.09 -13.49
C THR A 46 12.57 -0.77 -12.13
N VAL A 47 13.58 -0.74 -11.26
CA VAL A 47 13.45 -1.19 -9.87
C VAL A 47 12.72 -0.14 -9.05
N LEU A 48 11.64 -0.53 -8.40
CA LEU A 48 10.92 0.30 -7.44
C LEU A 48 11.37 -0.09 -6.03
N LEU A 49 12.03 0.83 -5.34
CA LEU A 49 12.22 0.77 -3.88
C LEU A 49 11.11 1.58 -3.23
N ILE A 50 10.22 0.89 -2.53
CA ILE A 50 9.00 1.48 -1.99
C ILE A 50 9.11 1.45 -0.47
N PHE A 51 9.26 2.60 0.15
CA PHE A 51 9.12 2.72 1.60
C PHE A 51 7.63 2.75 1.96
N THR A 52 7.26 2.09 3.05
CA THR A 52 5.88 2.06 3.56
C THR A 52 5.88 2.64 4.98
N PRO A 53 5.23 3.78 5.23
CA PRO A 53 5.03 4.30 6.59
C PRO A 53 4.02 3.47 7.41
N GLU A 54 3.31 2.51 6.80
CA GLU A 54 2.38 1.61 7.50
C GLU A 54 1.28 2.36 8.27
N GLY A 55 0.87 3.51 7.74
CA GLY A 55 -0.12 4.38 8.37
C GLY A 55 0.42 5.29 9.49
N ASP A 56 1.71 5.21 9.83
CA ASP A 56 2.33 6.07 10.85
C ASP A 56 2.76 7.43 10.28
N ALA A 57 2.26 8.52 10.89
CA ALA A 57 2.51 9.88 10.42
C ALA A 57 3.94 10.38 10.69
N GLU A 58 4.62 9.85 11.70
CA GLU A 58 6.03 10.14 11.97
C GLU A 58 6.94 9.41 10.98
N ALA A 59 6.72 8.12 10.77
CA ALA A 59 7.38 7.32 9.76
C ALA A 59 7.21 7.96 8.38
N ALA A 60 6.00 8.43 8.03
CA ALA A 60 5.76 9.14 6.77
C ALA A 60 6.61 10.39 6.61
N ARG A 61 6.79 11.20 7.67
CA ARG A 61 7.68 12.38 7.64
C ARG A 61 9.14 11.99 7.40
N VAL A 62 9.60 10.90 8.04
CA VAL A 62 10.97 10.39 7.87
C VAL A 62 11.17 9.88 6.45
N VAL A 63 10.22 9.08 5.95
CA VAL A 63 10.23 8.55 4.59
C VAL A 63 10.24 9.67 3.55
N ASP A 64 9.41 10.71 3.72
CA ASP A 64 9.39 11.87 2.83
C ASP A 64 10.73 12.59 2.78
N ALA A 65 11.36 12.80 3.93
CA ALA A 65 12.68 13.41 4.01
C ALA A 65 13.76 12.54 3.35
N LEU A 66 13.64 11.21 3.44
CA LEU A 66 14.55 10.26 2.82
C LEU A 66 14.38 10.26 1.29
N VAL A 67 13.16 10.15 0.79
CA VAL A 67 12.86 10.13 -0.66
C VAL A 67 13.22 11.45 -1.31
N ALA A 68 12.94 12.59 -0.67
CA ALA A 68 13.33 13.91 -1.20
C ALA A 68 14.86 14.09 -1.34
N ARG A 69 15.65 13.29 -0.61
CA ARG A 69 17.11 13.29 -0.66
C ARG A 69 17.67 12.09 -1.44
N ALA A 70 16.82 11.23 -1.98
CA ALA A 70 17.26 10.08 -2.73
C ALA A 70 17.94 10.53 -4.02
N PRO A 71 19.16 10.04 -4.32
CA PRO A 71 19.85 10.39 -5.54
C PRO A 71 19.12 9.79 -6.74
N ALA A 72 19.20 10.46 -7.90
CA ALA A 72 18.78 9.85 -9.15
C ALA A 72 19.70 8.66 -9.46
N LEU A 73 19.11 7.47 -9.50
CA LEU A 73 19.75 6.24 -9.91
C LEU A 73 19.05 5.80 -11.24
N PRO A 74 19.68 5.93 -12.43
CA PRO A 74 19.07 5.50 -13.72
C PRO A 74 18.44 4.07 -13.83
N GLY A 75 17.13 3.91 -13.77
CA GLY A 75 16.47 2.59 -13.76
C GLY A 75 16.16 2.09 -12.34
N TRP A 76 16.24 3.00 -11.37
CA TRP A 76 15.60 2.87 -10.07
C TRP A 76 14.63 4.03 -9.89
N ARG A 77 13.55 3.78 -9.15
CA ARG A 77 12.67 4.80 -8.59
C ARG A 77 12.51 4.51 -7.12
N VAL A 78 12.65 5.55 -6.31
CA VAL A 78 12.42 5.49 -4.87
C VAL A 78 11.09 6.16 -4.59
N LEU A 79 10.17 5.42 -3.98
CA LEU A 79 8.82 5.88 -3.66
C LEU A 79 8.66 5.89 -2.14
N GLY A 80 7.97 6.92 -1.63
CA GLY A 80 7.73 7.08 -0.19
C GLY A 80 6.45 6.42 0.31
N ARG A 81 5.67 5.83 -0.59
CA ARG A 81 4.40 5.17 -0.32
C ARG A 81 4.16 4.11 -1.38
N ARG A 82 3.39 3.09 -1.02
CA ARG A 82 2.91 2.11 -1.99
C ARG A 82 1.95 2.77 -3.01
N PRO A 83 2.25 2.69 -4.33
CA PRO A 83 1.30 3.13 -5.34
C PRO A 83 0.08 2.22 -5.35
N ARG A 84 -1.03 2.74 -5.88
CA ARG A 84 -2.21 1.92 -6.16
C ARG A 84 -1.83 0.75 -7.10
N ALA A 85 -2.52 -0.38 -6.94
CA ALA A 85 -2.49 -1.43 -7.95
C ALA A 85 -3.00 -0.91 -9.31
N ARG A 86 -2.54 -1.55 -10.39
CA ARG A 86 -2.91 -1.18 -11.76
C ARG A 86 -4.39 -1.43 -12.05
N SER A 87 -4.97 -2.44 -11.41
CA SER A 87 -6.40 -2.72 -11.46
C SER A 87 -6.93 -3.04 -10.06
N TRP A 88 -8.23 -2.83 -9.87
CA TRP A 88 -8.90 -3.21 -8.62
C TRP A 88 -8.87 -4.74 -8.41
N SER A 89 -8.90 -5.52 -9.49
CA SER A 89 -8.81 -6.99 -9.42
C SER A 89 -7.43 -7.44 -8.95
N ASP A 90 -6.36 -6.83 -9.45
CA ASP A 90 -4.99 -7.15 -9.01
C ASP A 90 -4.80 -6.85 -7.52
N ALA A 91 -5.39 -5.75 -7.02
CA ALA A 91 -5.37 -5.44 -5.59
C ALA A 91 -6.05 -6.54 -4.75
N LEU A 92 -7.25 -6.97 -5.13
CA LEU A 92 -7.98 -8.02 -4.40
C LEU A 92 -7.24 -9.36 -4.47
N THR A 93 -6.72 -9.74 -5.64
CA THR A 93 -5.95 -10.99 -5.81
C THR A 93 -4.65 -10.96 -4.99
N LEU A 94 -3.92 -9.85 -5.00
CA LEU A 94 -2.68 -9.70 -4.24
C LEU A 94 -2.93 -9.81 -2.75
N VAL A 95 -3.91 -9.07 -2.22
CA VAL A 95 -4.23 -9.11 -0.79
C VAL A 95 -4.83 -10.44 -0.38
N GLY A 96 -5.69 -11.04 -1.21
CA GLY A 96 -6.20 -12.39 -0.99
C GLY A 96 -5.09 -13.43 -0.94
N THR A 97 -4.05 -13.29 -1.77
CA THR A 97 -2.87 -14.17 -1.72
C THR A 97 -2.08 -13.98 -0.42
N ILE A 98 -1.85 -12.74 0.02
CA ILE A 98 -1.12 -12.42 1.26
C ILE A 98 -1.88 -12.93 2.49
N ALA A 99 -3.20 -12.76 2.51
CA ALA A 99 -4.06 -13.15 3.62
C ALA A 99 -4.58 -14.59 3.51
N GLU A 100 -4.19 -15.33 2.46
CA GLU A 100 -4.63 -16.70 2.15
C GLU A 100 -6.16 -16.87 2.11
N VAL A 101 -6.87 -15.88 1.55
CA VAL A 101 -8.34 -15.85 1.44
C VAL A 101 -8.82 -15.36 0.08
N ASP A 102 -10.07 -15.71 -0.28
CA ASP A 102 -10.73 -15.15 -1.46
C ASP A 102 -11.46 -13.85 -1.09
N LEU A 103 -11.11 -12.77 -1.80
CA LEU A 103 -11.73 -11.44 -1.65
C LEU A 103 -12.54 -11.04 -2.90
N GLY A 104 -12.86 -11.98 -3.79
CA GLY A 104 -13.60 -11.72 -5.03
C GLY A 104 -15.03 -11.23 -4.81
N ASP A 105 -15.61 -11.52 -3.64
CA ASP A 105 -16.93 -11.03 -3.22
C ASP A 105 -16.89 -9.70 -2.46
N ALA A 106 -15.70 -9.10 -2.29
CA ALA A 106 -15.53 -7.89 -1.50
C ALA A 106 -16.43 -6.74 -1.99
N ARG A 107 -17.15 -6.15 -1.04
CA ARG A 107 -17.95 -4.93 -1.23
C ARG A 107 -17.54 -3.87 -0.24
N PHE A 108 -17.77 -2.61 -0.61
CA PHE A 108 -17.33 -1.45 0.13
C PHE A 108 -18.49 -0.51 0.40
N TRP A 109 -18.51 0.11 1.56
CA TRP A 109 -19.38 1.23 1.83
C TRP A 109 -18.53 2.41 2.29
N MET A 110 -18.96 3.61 1.94
CA MET A 110 -18.29 4.84 2.32
C MET A 110 -19.27 5.77 3.01
N SER A 111 -18.89 6.30 4.17
CA SER A 111 -19.65 7.36 4.80
C SER A 111 -19.57 8.65 3.99
N PRO A 112 -20.61 9.51 4.01
CA PRO A 112 -20.46 10.89 3.59
C PRO A 112 -19.29 11.56 4.35
N PRO A 113 -18.56 12.50 3.72
CA PRO A 113 -17.54 13.26 4.42
C PRO A 113 -18.15 13.95 5.64
N SER A 114 -17.59 13.67 6.82
CA SER A 114 -17.98 14.40 8.03
C SER A 114 -17.37 15.79 8.03
N SER A 115 -17.88 16.69 8.86
CA SER A 115 -17.30 18.03 9.07
C SER A 115 -15.82 18.02 9.52
N GLY A 116 -15.30 16.85 9.93
CA GLY A 116 -13.89 16.61 10.24
C GLY A 116 -13.00 16.28 9.03
N GLY A 117 -13.55 16.27 7.81
CA GLY A 117 -12.77 16.20 6.56
C GLY A 117 -12.19 14.82 6.23
N GLY A 118 -12.74 13.73 6.79
CA GLY A 118 -12.33 12.38 6.47
C GLY A 118 -13.50 11.43 6.24
N ILE A 119 -13.20 10.29 5.62
CA ILE A 119 -14.17 9.24 5.28
C ILE A 119 -13.99 8.02 6.17
N HIS A 120 -15.10 7.38 6.52
CA HIS A 120 -15.13 6.02 7.06
C HIS A 120 -15.42 5.08 5.90
N LEU A 121 -14.55 4.07 5.71
CA LEU A 121 -14.76 2.98 4.78
C LEU A 121 -15.09 1.68 5.53
N ALA A 122 -16.15 1.00 5.13
CA ALA A 122 -16.44 -0.36 5.55
C ALA A 122 -16.16 -1.31 4.40
N MET A 123 -15.48 -2.42 4.69
CA MET A 123 -15.32 -3.54 3.76
C MET A 123 -16.10 -4.74 4.29
N VAL A 124 -16.81 -5.42 3.40
CA VAL A 124 -17.42 -6.72 3.68
C VAL A 124 -16.96 -7.74 2.67
N ALA A 125 -16.63 -8.93 3.14
CA ALA A 125 -16.32 -10.10 2.33
C ALA A 125 -16.51 -11.34 3.20
N ALA A 126 -17.08 -12.42 2.68
CA ALA A 126 -17.41 -13.60 3.48
C ALA A 126 -16.18 -14.15 4.23
N ALA A 127 -15.02 -14.16 3.58
CA ALA A 127 -13.77 -14.65 4.15
C ALA A 127 -13.26 -13.84 5.36
N LEU A 128 -13.74 -12.61 5.57
CA LEU A 128 -13.39 -11.83 6.76
C LEU A 128 -13.98 -12.44 8.05
N GLY A 129 -14.96 -13.34 7.94
CA GLY A 129 -15.54 -14.05 9.08
C GLY A 129 -14.60 -15.06 9.73
N ASP A 130 -13.52 -15.44 9.05
CA ASP A 130 -12.51 -16.37 9.58
C ASP A 130 -11.45 -15.66 10.45
N PHE A 131 -11.46 -14.32 10.49
CA PHE A 131 -10.52 -13.52 11.27
C PHE A 131 -11.17 -12.97 12.54
N GLU A 132 -10.35 -12.80 13.58
CA GLU A 132 -10.69 -11.91 14.69
C GLU A 132 -10.88 -10.47 14.17
N PRO A 133 -11.66 -9.61 14.88
CA PRO A 133 -11.99 -8.26 14.39
C PRO A 133 -10.79 -7.40 13.99
N GLU A 134 -9.67 -7.51 14.71
CA GLU A 134 -8.43 -6.79 14.38
C GLU A 134 -7.78 -7.32 13.09
N GLY A 135 -7.78 -8.63 12.89
CA GLY A 135 -7.27 -9.27 11.67
C GLY A 135 -8.11 -8.90 10.45
N ALA A 136 -9.45 -8.95 10.57
CA ALA A 136 -10.35 -8.51 9.51
C ALA A 136 -10.11 -7.04 9.13
N ARG A 137 -9.92 -6.17 10.14
CA ARG A 137 -9.58 -4.76 9.93
C ARG A 137 -8.23 -4.58 9.24
N ALA A 138 -7.22 -5.38 9.59
CA ALA A 138 -5.91 -5.34 8.96
C ALA A 138 -5.98 -5.73 7.47
N VAL A 139 -6.73 -6.79 7.13
CA VAL A 139 -6.98 -7.21 5.74
C VAL A 139 -7.72 -6.11 4.97
N ALA A 140 -8.74 -5.50 5.56
CA ALA A 140 -9.47 -4.40 4.94
C ALA A 140 -8.57 -3.17 4.71
N MET A 141 -7.75 -2.78 5.69
CA MET A 141 -6.81 -1.68 5.55
C MET A 141 -5.78 -1.94 4.45
N LEU A 142 -5.19 -3.15 4.41
CA LEU A 142 -4.25 -3.55 3.38
C LEU A 142 -4.91 -3.53 1.99
N THR A 143 -6.15 -4.02 1.89
CA THR A 143 -6.96 -3.95 0.67
C THR A 143 -7.13 -2.51 0.19
N LEU A 144 -7.48 -1.58 1.09
CA LEU A 144 -7.63 -0.17 0.77
C LEU A 144 -6.30 0.50 0.36
N HIS A 145 -5.19 0.16 1.00
CA HIS A 145 -3.86 0.66 0.60
C HIS A 145 -3.52 0.26 -0.84
N HIS A 146 -3.84 -0.97 -1.25
CA HIS A 146 -3.64 -1.41 -2.63
C HIS A 146 -4.68 -0.84 -3.61
N LEU A 147 -5.94 -0.70 -3.18
CA LEU A 147 -7.02 -0.19 -4.03
C LEU A 147 -6.97 1.31 -4.27
N LEU A 148 -6.53 2.10 -3.29
CA LEU A 148 -6.60 3.57 -3.35
C LEU A 148 -5.21 4.23 -3.32
N GLY A 149 -4.16 3.46 -3.00
CA GLY A 149 -2.82 3.98 -2.73
C GLY A 149 -2.69 4.43 -1.28
N GLU A 150 -1.54 4.12 -0.68
CA GLU A 150 -1.30 4.37 0.74
C GLU A 150 -1.37 5.86 1.11
N ALA A 151 -0.88 6.75 0.23
CA ALA A 151 -0.96 8.19 0.47
C ALA A 151 -2.40 8.70 0.59
N PHE A 152 -3.31 8.22 -0.26
CA PHE A 152 -4.72 8.58 -0.20
C PHE A 152 -5.35 8.09 1.10
N VAL A 153 -5.10 6.82 1.45
CA VAL A 153 -5.68 6.22 2.66
C VAL A 153 -5.24 6.99 3.91
N MET A 154 -3.95 7.28 4.05
CA MET A 154 -3.45 8.08 5.18
C MET A 154 -4.06 9.49 5.24
N GLN A 155 -4.28 10.12 4.08
CA GLN A 155 -4.78 11.49 4.03
C GLN A 155 -6.29 11.56 4.30
N ALA A 156 -7.08 10.71 3.67
CA ALA A 156 -8.53 10.84 3.59
C ALA A 156 -9.30 9.87 4.50
N VAL A 157 -8.78 8.67 4.74
CA VAL A 157 -9.48 7.65 5.52
C VAL A 157 -9.20 7.88 7.01
N ARG A 158 -10.26 7.84 7.83
CA ARG A 158 -10.15 8.03 9.28
C ARG A 158 -10.49 6.78 10.05
N GLU A 159 -11.35 5.96 9.48
CA GLU A 159 -11.83 4.76 10.11
C GLU A 159 -12.06 3.70 9.04
N VAL A 160 -11.66 2.48 9.38
CA VAL A 160 -11.92 1.29 8.57
C VAL A 160 -12.62 0.27 9.45
N THR A 161 -13.77 -0.20 8.98
CA THR A 161 -14.49 -1.34 9.56
C THR A 161 -14.49 -2.51 8.59
N ALA A 162 -14.54 -3.72 9.14
CA ALA A 162 -14.46 -4.96 8.40
C ALA A 162 -15.47 -5.96 8.98
N ALA A 163 -16.24 -6.62 8.13
CA ALA A 163 -17.21 -7.63 8.56
C ALA A 163 -17.42 -8.73 7.50
N ALA A 164 -17.93 -9.89 7.92
CA ALA A 164 -18.22 -10.99 7.01
C ALA A 164 -19.46 -10.73 6.12
N THR A 165 -20.38 -9.88 6.58
CA THR A 165 -21.68 -9.65 5.93
C THR A 165 -22.07 -8.18 6.00
N GLU A 166 -22.89 -7.75 5.04
CA GLU A 166 -23.48 -6.42 5.01
C GLU A 166 -24.32 -6.15 6.26
N GLN A 167 -24.24 -4.91 6.76
CA GLN A 167 -25.03 -4.47 7.93
C GLN A 167 -25.89 -3.26 7.58
N ASP A 168 -26.97 -3.10 8.34
CA ASP A 168 -27.76 -1.87 8.43
C ASP A 168 -28.43 -1.38 7.14
N GLY A 169 -28.67 -2.25 6.15
CA GLY A 169 -29.34 -1.88 4.90
C GLY A 169 -28.61 -0.80 4.08
N ARG A 170 -27.29 -0.66 4.30
CA ARG A 170 -26.44 0.28 3.56
C ARG A 170 -26.26 -0.19 2.13
N GLU A 171 -26.11 0.75 1.20
CA GLU A 171 -25.77 0.42 -0.19
C GLU A 171 -24.27 0.22 -0.31
N TYR A 172 -23.85 -1.02 -0.51
CA TYR A 172 -22.46 -1.36 -0.77
C TYR A 172 -22.16 -1.34 -2.27
N MET A 173 -20.92 -0.99 -2.60
CA MET A 173 -20.40 -0.86 -3.97
C MET A 173 -19.26 -1.84 -4.22
N SER A 174 -18.99 -2.14 -5.49
CA SER A 174 -17.84 -2.94 -5.90
C SER A 174 -16.52 -2.17 -5.69
N ALA A 175 -15.40 -2.89 -5.70
CA ALA A 175 -14.06 -2.26 -5.70
C ALA A 175 -13.88 -1.28 -6.86
N GLU A 176 -14.40 -1.63 -8.05
CA GLU A 176 -14.37 -0.76 -9.22
C GLU A 176 -15.14 0.55 -8.98
N GLN A 177 -16.35 0.47 -8.44
CA GLN A 177 -17.17 1.64 -8.12
C GLN A 177 -16.50 2.51 -7.06
N LEU A 178 -15.88 1.91 -6.03
CA LEU A 178 -15.14 2.64 -5.01
C LEU A 178 -13.97 3.42 -5.63
N VAL A 179 -13.13 2.76 -6.44
CA VAL A 179 -11.99 3.40 -7.11
C VAL A 179 -12.45 4.53 -8.01
N ARG A 180 -13.51 4.34 -8.81
CA ARG A 180 -14.08 5.40 -9.66
C ARG A 180 -14.66 6.57 -8.86
N THR A 181 -15.14 6.31 -7.65
CA THR A 181 -15.74 7.34 -6.79
C THR A 181 -14.67 8.20 -6.12
N LEU A 182 -13.54 7.59 -5.74
CA LEU A 182 -12.51 8.24 -4.92
C LEU A 182 -11.27 8.70 -5.69
N CYS A 183 -10.98 8.10 -6.84
CA CYS A 183 -9.84 8.45 -7.68
C CYS A 183 -10.28 9.24 -8.90
N SER A 184 -9.49 10.24 -9.32
CA SER A 184 -9.77 10.98 -10.54
C SER A 184 -9.69 10.06 -11.76
N PRO A 185 -10.52 10.24 -12.81
CA PRO A 185 -10.40 9.49 -14.06
C PRO A 185 -9.01 9.58 -14.70
N ASP A 186 -8.29 10.69 -14.48
CA ASP A 186 -6.94 10.91 -14.99
C ASP A 186 -5.86 10.09 -14.24
N GLU A 187 -6.25 9.42 -13.15
CA GLU A 187 -5.41 8.53 -12.34
C GLU A 187 -5.79 7.05 -12.53
N VAL A 188 -6.71 6.71 -13.43
CA VAL A 188 -7.18 5.32 -13.70
C VAL A 188 -6.43 4.69 -14.86
#